data_AF-A0A8J7AE98-F1
#
_entry.id   AF-A0A8J7AE98-F1
#
_cell.length_a   1.000
_cell.length_b   1.000
_cell.length_c   1.000
_cell.angle_alpha   90.00
_cell.angle_beta   90.00
_cell.angle_gamma   90.00
#
_symmetry.space_group_name_H-M   'P 1'
#
loop_
_entity.id
_entity.type
_entity.pdbx_description
1 polymer ?
#
loop_
_entity_poly.entity_id
_entity_poly.type
_entity_poly.pdbx_seq_one_letter_code
_entity_poly.pdbx_strand_id
1 'polypeptide(L)'
;MTAHSETQKAVKATIYLGNIPLDVYQMPNGSYKLYVESVTDAIKRPSNDLLRFLEGKSLQALPYKNRQLLQEPMIGVEGYGGFVKPIPIELATVYWLYRAVKGNEIAQALIQASLMESIERRADTAFL
;
A
#
# COMPACT_ATOMS: atom_id res chain seq x y z
N MET A 1 30.47 -18.88 17.55
CA MET A 1 30.10 -17.55 17.03
C MET A 1 28.84 -17.70 16.20
N THR A 2 27.69 -17.46 16.80
CA THR A 2 26.40 -17.44 16.11
C THR A 2 26.28 -16.11 15.38
N ALA A 3 26.24 -16.15 14.04
CA ALA A 3 26.01 -14.97 13.23
C ALA A 3 24.66 -14.37 13.60
N HIS A 4 24.65 -13.12 14.09
CA HIS A 4 23.45 -12.31 14.09
C HIS A 4 23.05 -12.14 12.62
N SER A 5 21.96 -12.79 12.18
CA SER A 5 21.40 -12.44 10.87
C SER A 5 20.97 -10.99 10.98
N GLU A 6 21.67 -10.09 10.29
CA GLU A 6 21.22 -8.72 10.12
C GLU A 6 19.76 -8.78 9.66
N THR A 7 18.86 -8.37 10.54
CA THR A 7 17.43 -8.37 10.25
C THR A 7 17.26 -7.37 9.14
N GLN A 8 17.15 -7.83 7.89
CA GLN A 8 16.99 -6.93 6.75
C GLN A 8 15.68 -6.14 6.96
N LYS A 9 15.80 -4.84 7.19
CA LYS A 9 14.66 -3.96 7.51
C LYS A 9 14.16 -3.26 6.25
N ALA A 10 12.86 -2.98 6.22
CA ALA A 10 12.30 -2.09 5.22
C ALA A 10 12.64 -0.62 5.54
N VAL A 11 12.85 0.18 4.49
CA VAL A 11 13.10 1.63 4.59
C VAL A 11 11.82 2.37 4.22
N LYS A 12 11.42 3.32 5.06
CA LYS A 12 10.23 4.16 4.84
C LYS A 12 10.58 5.40 4.02
N ALA A 13 9.73 5.73 3.05
CA ALA A 13 9.69 7.03 2.40
C ALA A 13 8.23 7.52 2.30
N THR A 14 8.02 8.82 2.40
CA THR A 14 6.72 9.44 2.08
C THR A 14 6.78 9.97 0.65
N ILE A 15 5.92 9.45 -0.22
CA ILE A 15 5.71 9.98 -1.56
C ILE A 15 4.44 10.82 -1.60
N TYR A 16 4.25 11.56 -2.68
CA TYR A 16 3.02 12.27 -2.96
C TYR A 16 2.39 11.70 -4.22
N LEU A 17 1.11 11.37 -4.14
CA LEU A 17 0.28 11.08 -5.30
C LEU A 17 -0.69 12.24 -5.47
N GLY A 18 -0.38 13.14 -6.39
CA GLY A 18 -0.96 14.49 -6.40
C GLY A 18 -0.59 15.25 -5.12
N ASN A 19 -1.57 15.66 -4.31
CA ASN A 19 -1.33 16.31 -3.02
C ASN A 19 -1.55 15.39 -1.80
N ILE A 20 -1.72 14.08 -2.03
CA ILE A 20 -2.00 13.11 -0.98
C ILE A 20 -0.68 12.44 -0.57
N PRO A 21 -0.23 12.61 0.68
CA PRO A 21 0.95 11.91 1.17
C PRO A 21 0.65 10.42 1.32
N LEU A 22 1.58 9.58 0.88
CA LEU A 22 1.51 8.13 1.00
C LEU A 22 2.85 7.58 1.48
N ASP A 23 2.82 6.92 2.63
CA ASP A 23 3.98 6.20 3.14
C ASP A 23 4.17 4.88 2.37
N VAL A 24 5.37 4.71 1.82
CA VAL A 24 5.81 3.55 1.06
C VAL A 24 7.06 2.96 1.71
N TYR A 25 7.16 1.65 1.65
CA TYR A 25 8.24 0.91 2.27
C TYR A 25 8.98 0.11 1.22
N GLN A 26 10.26 0.43 1.04
CA GLN A 26 11.15 -0.33 0.19
C GLN A 26 11.65 -1.55 0.97
N MET A 27 11.40 -2.72 0.41
CA MET A 27 11.84 -3.99 0.92
C MET A 27 13.33 -4.21 0.60
N PRO A 28 14.04 -5.08 1.34
CA PRO A 28 15.44 -5.40 1.06
C PRO A 28 15.70 -5.96 -0.35
N ASN A 29 14.69 -6.57 -0.96
CA ASN A 29 14.73 -7.08 -2.34
C ASN A 29 14.41 -6.01 -3.40
N GLY A 30 14.28 -4.74 -3.01
CA GLY A 30 13.95 -3.62 -3.89
C GLY A 30 12.46 -3.49 -4.25
N SER A 31 11.61 -4.44 -3.83
CA SER A 31 10.15 -4.31 -4.02
C SER A 31 9.55 -3.26 -3.09
N TYR A 32 8.37 -2.76 -3.43
CA TYR A 32 7.66 -1.76 -2.63
C TYR A 32 6.38 -2.34 -2.03
N LYS A 33 6.13 -2.03 -0.77
CA LYS A 33 4.91 -2.40 -0.03
C LYS A 33 4.36 -1.16 0.67
N LEU A 34 3.08 -1.22 1.00
CA LEU A 34 2.41 -0.24 1.86
C LEU A 34 2.05 -0.92 3.18
N TYR A 35 1.68 -0.15 4.20
CA TYR A 35 1.12 -0.70 5.44
C TYR A 35 -0.31 -0.23 5.67
N VAL A 36 -1.03 -0.93 6.55
CA VAL A 36 -2.46 -0.70 6.80
C VAL A 36 -2.75 0.77 7.07
N GLU A 37 -1.99 1.39 7.98
CA GLU A 37 -2.13 2.82 8.33
C GLU A 37 -1.90 3.70 7.10
N SER A 38 -0.81 3.50 6.36
CA SER A 38 -0.52 4.24 5.12
C SER A 38 -1.66 4.15 4.11
N VAL A 39 -2.29 2.97 3.98
CA VAL A 39 -3.38 2.72 3.03
C VAL A 39 -4.68 3.38 3.47
N THR A 40 -5.04 3.30 4.75
CA THR A 40 -6.31 3.86 5.24
C THR A 40 -6.23 5.36 5.48
N ASP A 41 -5.09 5.86 5.97
CA ASP A 41 -4.89 7.28 6.32
C ASP A 41 -4.83 8.15 5.07
N ALA A 42 -4.24 7.64 3.97
CA ALA A 42 -4.22 8.32 2.67
C ALA A 42 -5.62 8.74 2.19
N ILE A 43 -6.66 8.01 2.59
CA ILE A 43 -8.06 8.30 2.22
C ILE A 43 -8.95 8.63 3.43
N LYS A 44 -8.33 8.99 4.56
CA LYS A 44 -8.99 9.38 5.83
C LYS A 44 -9.99 8.34 6.33
N ARG A 45 -9.60 7.07 6.36
CA ARG A 45 -10.39 5.96 6.90
C ARG A 45 -9.73 5.37 8.14
N PRO A 46 -10.50 4.80 9.08
CA PRO A 46 -9.92 4.12 10.23
C PRO A 46 -9.20 2.84 9.80
N SER A 47 -8.14 2.44 10.51
CA SER A 47 -7.28 1.30 10.15
C SER A 47 -8.03 -0.03 10.00
N ASN A 48 -9.12 -0.22 10.77
CA ASN A 48 -9.96 -1.42 10.66
C ASN A 48 -10.84 -1.46 9.40
N ASP A 49 -10.92 -0.38 8.64
CA ASP A 49 -11.78 -0.26 7.46
C ASP A 49 -11.30 -1.11 6.29
N LEU A 50 -9.98 -1.31 6.18
CA LEU A 50 -9.37 -2.23 5.23
C LEU A 50 -9.68 -3.68 5.60
N LEU A 51 -9.59 -4.03 6.89
CA LEU A 51 -9.95 -5.37 7.38
C LEU A 51 -11.43 -5.68 7.10
N ARG A 52 -12.32 -4.72 7.38
CA ARG A 52 -13.75 -4.85 7.05
C ARG A 52 -14.02 -5.01 5.56
N PHE A 53 -13.22 -4.36 4.70
CA PHE A 53 -13.29 -4.55 3.26
C PHE A 53 -12.92 -5.99 2.88
N LEU A 54 -11.83 -6.52 3.44
CA LEU A 54 -11.37 -7.90 3.21
C LEU A 54 -12.37 -8.94 3.71
N GLU A 55 -12.99 -8.72 4.87
CA GLU A 55 -14.01 -9.61 5.43
C GLU A 55 -15.34 -9.54 4.66
N GLY A 56 -15.65 -8.38 4.08
CA GLY A 56 -16.92 -8.09 3.39
C GLY A 56 -17.15 -8.91 2.11
N LYS A 57 -18.39 -9.06 1.67
CA LYS A 57 -18.76 -9.87 0.48
C LYS A 57 -18.56 -9.17 -0.88
N SER A 58 -17.72 -8.13 -0.94
CA SER A 58 -17.50 -7.41 -2.19
C SER A 58 -16.74 -8.29 -3.19
N LEU A 59 -17.14 -8.25 -4.47
CA LEU A 59 -16.45 -9.00 -5.54
C LEU A 59 -14.99 -8.59 -5.66
N GLN A 60 -14.70 -7.31 -5.40
CA GLN A 60 -13.36 -6.73 -5.39
C GLN A 60 -12.47 -7.33 -4.29
N ALA A 61 -13.03 -7.69 -3.13
CA ALA A 61 -12.28 -8.29 -2.03
C ALA A 61 -12.05 -9.81 -2.21
N LEU A 62 -12.88 -10.51 -2.99
CA LEU A 62 -12.83 -11.97 -3.13
C LEU A 62 -11.43 -12.53 -3.48
N PRO A 63 -10.66 -11.95 -4.42
CA PRO A 63 -9.32 -12.43 -4.74
C PRO A 63 -8.36 -12.40 -3.54
N TYR A 64 -8.59 -11.49 -2.60
CA TYR A 64 -7.72 -11.20 -1.46
C TYR A 64 -8.19 -11.83 -0.15
N LYS A 65 -9.37 -12.46 -0.13
CA LYS A 65 -9.91 -13.13 1.06
C LYS A 65 -9.11 -14.32 1.54
N ASN A 66 -8.48 -15.03 0.60
CA ASN A 66 -7.94 -16.37 0.87
C ASN A 66 -6.53 -16.60 0.34
N ARG A 67 -5.82 -15.54 -0.09
CA ARG A 67 -4.49 -15.70 -0.69
C ARG A 67 -3.54 -14.66 -0.11
N GLN A 68 -2.58 -15.15 0.69
CA GLN A 68 -1.24 -14.57 0.88
C GLN A 68 -1.09 -13.29 1.71
N LEU A 69 -2.06 -12.38 1.75
CA LEU A 69 -1.96 -11.13 2.52
C LEU A 69 -1.87 -11.31 4.04
N LEU A 70 -2.65 -12.25 4.59
CA LEU A 70 -2.51 -12.67 5.98
C LEU A 70 -1.28 -13.55 6.21
N GLN A 71 -0.67 -14.08 5.16
CA GLN A 71 0.46 -15.01 5.27
C GLN A 71 1.83 -14.35 5.07
N GLU A 72 1.88 -13.13 4.51
CA GLU A 72 3.16 -12.40 4.44
C GLU A 72 3.70 -12.16 5.86
N PRO A 73 4.98 -12.45 6.13
CA PRO A 73 5.55 -12.26 7.45
C PRO A 73 5.52 -10.78 7.83
N MET A 74 5.42 -10.51 9.14
CA MET A 74 5.60 -9.13 9.60
C MET A 74 7.05 -8.70 9.35
N ILE A 75 7.24 -7.45 8.96
CA ILE A 75 8.54 -6.92 8.52
C ILE A 75 9.02 -5.88 9.53
N GLY A 76 10.30 -5.94 9.89
CA GLY A 76 10.92 -4.91 10.71
C GLY A 76 11.18 -3.66 9.86
N VAL A 77 10.85 -2.48 10.39
CA VAL A 77 11.07 -1.21 9.70
C VAL A 77 12.21 -0.46 10.38
N GLU A 78 13.11 0.12 9.60
CA GLU A 78 14.20 0.93 10.12
C GLU A 78 13.66 2.15 10.88
N GLY A 79 14.24 2.44 12.05
CA GLY A 79 13.83 3.56 12.90
C GLY A 79 12.47 3.43 13.60
N TYR A 80 11.61 2.48 13.22
CA TYR A 80 10.28 2.30 13.81
C TYR A 80 10.31 1.55 15.15
N GLY A 81 11.29 0.66 15.35
CA GLY A 81 11.41 -0.15 16.58
C GLY A 81 10.41 -1.31 16.69
N GLY A 82 9.64 -1.61 15.63
CA GLY A 82 8.64 -2.66 15.60
C GLY A 82 8.49 -3.37 14.26
N PHE A 83 7.50 -4.25 14.19
CA PHE A 83 7.11 -4.97 12.98
C PHE A 83 5.73 -4.54 12.50
N VAL A 84 5.52 -4.64 11.19
CA VAL A 84 4.32 -4.19 10.50
C VAL A 84 3.84 -5.23 9.50
N LYS A 85 2.54 -5.19 9.17
CA LYS A 85 1.95 -6.09 8.18
C LYS A 85 2.04 -5.46 6.79
N PRO A 86 2.78 -6.06 5.83
CA PRO A 86 2.85 -5.55 4.47
C PRO A 86 1.51 -5.72 3.75
N ILE A 87 1.15 -4.70 2.99
CA ILE A 87 0.04 -4.65 2.06
C ILE A 87 0.62 -4.52 0.64
N PRO A 88 0.38 -5.48 -0.26
CA PRO A 88 0.72 -5.33 -1.67
C PRO A 88 -0.01 -4.13 -2.28
N ILE A 89 0.68 -3.42 -3.15
CA ILE A 89 0.14 -2.25 -3.87
C ILE A 89 -1.15 -2.62 -4.59
N GLU A 90 -1.22 -3.80 -5.21
CA GLU A 90 -2.41 -4.29 -5.90
C GLU A 90 -3.66 -4.28 -4.99
N LEU A 91 -3.57 -4.84 -3.76
CA LEU A 91 -4.69 -4.78 -2.82
C LEU A 91 -5.05 -3.35 -2.47
N ALA A 92 -4.06 -2.51 -2.17
CA ALA A 92 -4.32 -1.12 -1.78
C ALA A 92 -5.09 -0.37 -2.88
N THR A 93 -4.69 -0.55 -4.15
CA THR A 93 -5.37 0.08 -5.29
C THR A 93 -6.81 -0.41 -5.45
N VAL A 94 -7.07 -1.72 -5.26
CA VAL A 94 -8.43 -2.27 -5.30
C VAL A 94 -9.29 -1.74 -4.14
N TYR A 95 -8.72 -1.64 -2.94
CA TYR A 95 -9.41 -1.07 -1.78
C TYR A 95 -9.75 0.41 -1.99
N TRP A 96 -8.80 1.22 -2.50
CA TRP A 96 -9.05 2.62 -2.81
C TRP A 96 -10.13 2.75 -3.88
N LEU A 97 -10.08 1.94 -4.94
CA LEU A 97 -11.11 1.95 -5.99
C LEU A 97 -12.49 1.58 -5.44
N TYR A 98 -12.56 0.56 -4.58
CA TYR A 98 -13.79 0.22 -3.88
C TYR A 98 -14.35 1.41 -3.08
N ARG A 99 -13.48 2.17 -2.39
CA ARG A 99 -13.90 3.36 -1.62
C ARG A 99 -14.30 4.53 -2.52
N ALA A 100 -13.60 4.73 -3.63
CA ALA A 100 -13.92 5.73 -4.63
C ALA A 100 -15.33 5.50 -5.20
N VAL A 101 -15.66 4.25 -5.57
CA VAL A 101 -17.00 3.86 -6.03
C VAL A 101 -18.08 4.07 -4.96
N LYS A 102 -17.71 4.01 -3.67
CA LYS A 102 -18.60 4.32 -2.54
C LYS A 102 -18.64 5.79 -2.13
N GLY A 103 -18.12 6.70 -2.97
CA GLY A 103 -18.21 8.13 -2.76
C GLY A 103 -17.12 8.73 -1.88
N ASN A 104 -16.01 8.03 -1.63
CA ASN A 104 -14.84 8.67 -1.00
C ASN A 104 -14.09 9.50 -2.04
N GLU A 105 -14.27 10.82 -1.99
CA GLU A 105 -13.64 11.79 -2.91
C GLU A 105 -12.12 11.82 -2.81
N ILE A 106 -11.55 11.57 -1.63
CA ILE A 106 -10.08 11.50 -1.46
C ILE A 106 -9.53 10.25 -2.15
N ALA A 107 -10.24 9.13 -2.07
CA ALA A 107 -9.87 7.93 -2.80
C ALA A 107 -10.00 8.13 -4.33
N GLN A 108 -11.01 8.88 -4.79
CA GLN A 108 -11.12 9.25 -6.21
C GLN A 108 -9.92 10.09 -6.66
N ALA A 109 -9.57 11.13 -5.90
CA ALA A 109 -8.41 11.98 -6.18
C ALA A 109 -7.09 11.20 -6.18
N LEU A 110 -6.91 10.29 -5.23
CA LEU A 110 -5.73 9.43 -5.14
C LEU A 110 -5.57 8.54 -6.38
N ILE A 111 -6.66 7.93 -6.85
CA ILE A 111 -6.66 7.08 -8.04
C ILE A 111 -6.42 7.91 -9.29
N GLN A 112 -7.06 9.06 -9.41
CA GLN A 112 -6.86 9.96 -10.54
C GLN A 112 -5.40 10.40 -10.65
N ALA A 113 -4.78 10.81 -9.53
CA ALA A 113 -3.37 11.18 -9.49
C ALA A 113 -2.46 10.01 -9.88
N SER A 114 -2.72 8.82 -9.33
CA SER A 114 -1.96 7.59 -9.67
C SER A 114 -2.03 7.24 -11.16
N LEU A 115 -3.21 7.43 -11.78
CA LEU A 115 -3.41 7.20 -13.20
C LEU A 115 -2.64 8.21 -14.04
N MET A 116 -2.70 9.50 -13.69
CA MET A 116 -1.99 10.57 -14.37
C MET A 116 -0.47 10.33 -14.36
N GLU A 117 0.11 10.10 -13.18
CA GLU A 117 1.54 9.81 -13.03
C GLU A 117 1.96 8.53 -13.79
N SER A 118 1.09 7.53 -13.85
CA SER A 118 1.37 6.30 -14.61
C SER A 118 1.41 6.53 -16.12
N ILE A 119 0.58 7.44 -16.63
CA ILE A 119 0.57 7.85 -18.04
C ILE A 119 1.83 8.67 -18.33
N GLU A 120 2.11 9.68 -17.53
CA GLU A 120 3.27 10.58 -17.69
C GLU A 120 4.58 9.79 -17.65
N ARG A 121 4.78 8.91 -16.66
CA ARG A 121 5.99 8.08 -16.57
C ARG A 121 6.19 7.18 -17.79
N ARG A 122 5.11 6.66 -18.38
CA ARG A 122 5.17 5.87 -19.61
C ARG A 122 5.47 6.74 -20.83
N ALA A 123 4.97 7.96 -20.87
CA ALA A 123 5.29 8.94 -21.90
C ALA A 123 6.77 9.35 -21.80
N ASP A 124 7.26 9.68 -20.61
CA ASP A 124 8.68 9.98 -20.35
C ASP A 124 9.56 8.85 -20.85
N THR A 125 9.23 7.59 -20.54
CA THR A 125 9.99 6.43 -21.04
C THR A 125 10.00 6.31 -22.57
N ALA A 126 8.99 6.85 -23.25
CA ALA A 126 8.88 6.79 -24.72
C ALA A 126 9.58 7.95 -25.43
N PHE A 127 9.81 9.07 -24.74
CA PHE A 127 10.29 10.32 -25.35
C PHE A 127 11.59 10.87 -24.74
N LEU A 128 12.06 10.33 -23.60
CA LEU A 128 13.32 10.66 -22.93
C LEU A 128 14.23 9.43 -22.85
#